data_AF-A0A956VA46-F1
#
_entry.id   AF-A0A956VA46-F1
#
_cell.length_a   1.000
_cell.length_b   1.000
_cell.length_c   1.000
_cell.angle_alpha   90.00
_cell.angle_beta   90.00
_cell.angle_gamma   90.00
#
_symmetry.space_group_name_H-M   'P 1'
#
loop_
_entity.id
_entity.type
_entity.pdbx_description
1 polymer ?
#
loop_
_entity_poly.entity_id
_entity_poly.type
_entity_poly.pdbx_seq_one_letter_code
_entity_poly.pdbx_strand_id
1 'polypeptide(L)'
;MKTRRAEWIWRERPALTATGLALSFGPGRSLQEDKNCFVYFRKSFDIAADVKEAITHISADGRYQLFVNGQFVGRGPARCDPAFQYYDSYDIAPYLQKGANVIAVLGHSYGQNMAWYQLPRHEHAQRFACGGIFVQSDVITDGNTIYIDSDESWRYLEAYAWQQDTSAGAVGFVEIYDARLAALGWQTLDFDDSGWPTATLLKSPGRPRTPMVRPFPHMVARDIPHLLERPQSAASLHRCGEVTEVPTSATLPQQIGAEAIYELKDCQVEGLSNLLGAGETKIRTVAGKAVAIVLDFGGTVTGRPVFTVTAPAGAIIDIGCSERLQDDHIEPREHTFLTSENIDRVITRAGQQSWERFEWTGFRYLQLTIRNAQEPLVIHDISLNFTIYPSVQEGSFQCSDELLGKIWQAGVNTLQLCMHDGFEDCPQREQRQFVGDAYVEILVNFIALGDSYLSAKFLRQVQQSQRADGMTQTSTPSDMAALAKTAITDYALYWLMSIREYVRYTGDAEIVSELFPGVERVIAWFERYIDEDGLLYEPPHWIFIDWAELDKRGQCTALNAQFVYTLRLSAELAEII
;
A
#
# COMPACT_ATOMS: atom_id res chain seq x y z
N MET A 1 8.53 24.99 -26.88
CA MET A 1 8.87 23.54 -26.92
C MET A 1 7.66 22.78 -26.40
N LYS A 2 7.19 21.72 -27.09
CA LYS A 2 6.22 20.80 -26.48
C LYS A 2 7.00 19.98 -25.45
N THR A 3 6.58 20.01 -24.18
CA THR A 3 7.09 19.12 -23.16
C THR A 3 6.76 17.68 -23.56
N ARG A 4 7.79 16.82 -23.68
CA ARG A 4 7.61 15.38 -23.90
C ARG A 4 6.91 14.81 -22.66
N ARG A 5 5.87 14.01 -22.89
CA ARG A 5 5.11 13.32 -21.85
C ARG A 5 4.77 11.94 -22.39
N ALA A 6 5.22 10.88 -21.71
CA ALA A 6 4.77 9.52 -21.99
C ALA A 6 3.25 9.39 -21.78
N GLU A 7 2.66 8.32 -22.28
CA GLU A 7 1.22 8.12 -22.19
C GLU A 7 0.89 7.03 -21.18
N TRP A 8 -0.24 7.16 -20.49
CA TRP A 8 -0.74 6.07 -19.66
C TRP A 8 -1.20 4.92 -20.55
N ILE A 9 -0.81 3.69 -20.21
CA ILE A 9 -1.16 2.49 -20.95
C ILE A 9 -1.80 1.44 -20.03
N TRP A 10 -2.65 0.59 -20.61
CA TRP A 10 -3.26 -0.53 -19.91
C TRP A 10 -3.59 -1.69 -20.86
N ARG A 11 -4.24 -2.73 -20.35
CA ARG A 11 -4.85 -3.77 -21.19
C ARG A 11 -6.03 -3.22 -21.99
N GLU A 12 -6.37 -3.89 -23.09
CA GLU A 12 -7.63 -3.67 -23.79
C GLU A 12 -8.81 -3.90 -22.85
N ARG A 13 -9.83 -3.04 -22.93
CA ARG A 13 -11.08 -3.19 -22.18
C ARG A 13 -12.24 -3.31 -23.15
N PRO A 14 -13.29 -4.08 -22.80
CA PRO A 14 -14.50 -4.12 -23.61
C PRO A 14 -15.03 -2.70 -23.85
N ALA A 15 -15.21 -2.33 -25.13
CA ALA A 15 -15.91 -1.11 -25.48
C ALA A 15 -17.35 -1.19 -24.99
N LEU A 16 -17.86 -0.12 -24.38
CA LEU A 16 -19.23 -0.10 -23.92
C LEU A 16 -20.22 0.02 -25.07
N THR A 17 -21.36 -0.63 -24.90
CA THR A 17 -22.51 -0.60 -25.79
C THR A 17 -23.31 0.72 -25.76
N ALA A 18 -22.89 1.72 -24.97
CA ALA A 18 -23.59 2.99 -24.89
C ALA A 18 -23.29 3.87 -26.12
N THR A 19 -24.33 4.33 -26.81
CA THR A 19 -24.25 5.27 -27.93
C THR A 19 -25.03 6.56 -27.63
N GLY A 20 -24.59 7.69 -28.18
CA GLY A 20 -25.35 8.96 -28.15
C GLY A 20 -25.20 9.82 -26.89
N LEU A 21 -26.17 10.73 -26.67
CA LEU A 21 -26.15 11.77 -25.63
C LEU A 21 -25.93 11.25 -24.20
N ALA A 22 -26.24 9.97 -23.92
CA ALA A 22 -26.08 9.35 -22.61
C ALA A 22 -24.61 9.27 -22.14
N LEU A 23 -23.66 9.14 -23.07
CA LEU A 23 -22.22 9.16 -22.78
C LEU A 23 -21.71 10.59 -22.48
N SER A 24 -22.43 11.61 -22.95
CA SER A 24 -22.07 13.03 -22.79
C SER A 24 -22.77 13.73 -21.62
N PHE A 25 -23.92 13.21 -21.15
CA PHE A 25 -24.76 13.88 -20.14
C PHE A 25 -25.39 12.93 -19.09
N GLY A 26 -25.10 11.62 -19.11
CA GLY A 26 -25.62 10.67 -18.14
C GLY A 26 -24.84 10.66 -16.80
N PRO A 27 -25.48 10.26 -15.67
CA PRO A 27 -24.83 10.10 -14.38
C PRO A 27 -23.96 8.82 -14.38
N GLY A 28 -22.76 8.92 -14.94
CA GLY A 28 -21.93 7.77 -15.33
C GLY A 28 -21.26 7.00 -14.19
N ARG A 29 -21.29 5.67 -14.33
CA ARG A 29 -20.06 4.88 -14.54
C ARG A 29 -20.22 4.25 -15.91
N SER A 30 -19.32 4.56 -16.84
CA SER A 30 -19.39 4.00 -18.18
C SER A 30 -18.71 2.62 -18.16
N LEU A 31 -17.45 2.52 -17.71
CA LEU A 31 -16.69 1.27 -17.66
C LEU A 31 -16.89 0.54 -16.33
N GLN A 32 -16.91 -0.80 -16.37
CA GLN A 32 -16.88 -1.63 -15.17
C GLN A 32 -15.43 -1.70 -14.65
N GLU A 33 -15.28 -1.59 -13.33
CA GLU A 33 -13.97 -1.75 -12.68
C GLU A 33 -13.59 -3.22 -12.63
N ASP A 34 -12.42 -3.55 -13.17
CA ASP A 34 -11.78 -4.85 -12.96
C ASP A 34 -11.18 -4.86 -11.56
N LYS A 35 -11.74 -5.70 -10.68
CA LYS A 35 -11.24 -5.82 -9.31
C LYS A 35 -10.06 -6.77 -9.26
N ASN A 36 -9.11 -6.45 -8.37
CA ASN A 36 -7.97 -7.29 -8.04
C ASN A 36 -7.21 -7.80 -9.29
N CYS A 37 -6.89 -6.89 -10.21
CA CYS A 37 -6.36 -7.24 -11.52
C CYS A 37 -4.85 -7.02 -11.58
N PHE A 38 -4.09 -8.09 -11.82
CA PHE A 38 -2.66 -8.06 -12.06
C PHE A 38 -2.35 -8.14 -13.56
N VAL A 39 -1.45 -7.30 -14.05
CA VAL A 39 -1.08 -7.24 -15.47
C VAL A 39 0.43 -7.05 -15.61
N TYR A 40 1.05 -7.91 -16.42
CA TYR A 40 2.44 -7.77 -16.84
C TYR A 40 2.54 -6.83 -18.03
N PHE A 41 3.55 -5.95 -18.03
CA PHE A 41 3.90 -5.08 -19.15
C PHE A 41 5.39 -5.18 -19.45
N ARG A 42 5.77 -5.13 -20.72
CA ARG A 42 7.18 -5.20 -21.12
C ARG A 42 7.46 -4.45 -22.41
N LYS A 43 8.70 -3.95 -22.53
CA LYS A 43 9.26 -3.37 -23.76
C LYS A 43 10.74 -3.68 -23.86
N SER A 44 11.13 -4.24 -25.01
CA SER A 44 12.53 -4.50 -25.36
C SER A 44 13.09 -3.37 -26.21
N PHE A 45 14.39 -3.10 -26.06
CA PHE A 45 15.10 -2.05 -26.80
C PHE A 45 16.60 -2.33 -26.83
N ASP A 46 17.31 -1.69 -27.77
CA ASP A 46 18.75 -1.86 -27.96
C ASP A 46 19.54 -0.60 -27.60
N ILE A 47 20.68 -0.79 -26.93
CA ILE A 47 21.63 0.27 -26.58
C ILE A 47 22.95 0.02 -27.32
N ALA A 48 23.34 0.96 -28.19
CA ALA A 48 24.54 0.79 -29.03
C ALA A 48 25.86 1.22 -28.37
N ALA A 49 25.79 2.09 -27.37
CA ALA A 49 26.94 2.70 -26.69
C ALA A 49 26.83 2.51 -25.16
N ASP A 50 27.87 2.91 -24.43
CA ASP A 50 27.87 2.80 -22.98
C ASP A 50 26.85 3.78 -22.37
N VAL A 51 26.14 3.32 -21.34
CA VAL A 51 25.12 4.11 -20.62
C VAL A 51 25.82 5.03 -19.62
N LYS A 52 25.50 6.32 -19.66
CA LYS A 52 25.99 7.33 -18.72
C LYS A 52 25.04 7.57 -17.57
N GLU A 53 23.75 7.64 -17.89
CA GLU A 53 22.67 7.95 -16.96
C GLU A 53 21.37 7.38 -17.52
N ALA A 54 20.50 6.86 -16.67
CA ALA A 54 19.19 6.38 -17.10
C ALA A 54 18.14 6.61 -16.01
N ILE A 55 17.54 7.80 -16.00
CA ILE A 55 16.47 8.11 -15.04
C ILE A 55 15.12 7.68 -15.62
N THR A 56 14.41 6.84 -14.86
CA THR A 56 13.07 6.36 -15.19
C THR A 56 12.06 6.87 -14.19
N HIS A 57 11.05 7.59 -14.69
CA HIS A 57 9.87 7.99 -13.94
C HIS A 57 8.75 6.98 -14.16
N ILE A 58 8.16 6.47 -13.08
CA ILE A 58 7.12 5.45 -13.15
C ILE A 58 5.98 5.72 -12.15
N SER A 59 4.76 5.43 -12.57
CA SER A 59 3.56 5.48 -11.73
C SER A 59 2.58 4.40 -12.16
N ALA A 60 1.65 4.07 -11.26
CA ALA A 60 0.51 3.21 -11.55
C ALA A 60 -0.77 3.73 -10.88
N ASP A 61 -1.92 3.43 -11.49
CA ASP A 61 -3.21 3.47 -10.81
C ASP A 61 -3.36 2.16 -10.01
N GLY A 62 -3.11 2.26 -8.71
CA GLY A 62 -2.93 1.11 -7.82
C GLY A 62 -1.47 0.97 -7.40
N ARG A 63 -0.80 -0.12 -7.80
CA ARG A 63 0.61 -0.40 -7.49
C ARG A 63 1.37 -0.98 -8.67
N TYR A 64 2.69 -0.88 -8.64
CA TYR A 64 3.59 -1.53 -9.57
C TYR A 64 4.82 -2.14 -8.88
N GLN A 65 5.43 -3.11 -9.55
CA GLN A 65 6.83 -3.53 -9.36
C GLN A 65 7.58 -3.35 -10.67
N LEU A 66 8.77 -2.75 -10.63
CA LEU A 66 9.63 -2.46 -11.77
C LEU A 66 10.81 -3.44 -11.83
N PHE A 67 11.05 -3.97 -13.02
CA PHE A 67 12.16 -4.86 -13.32
C PHE A 67 12.93 -4.39 -14.56
N VAL A 68 14.25 -4.56 -14.55
CA VAL A 68 15.12 -4.31 -15.70
C VAL A 68 16.02 -5.51 -15.89
N ASN A 69 16.00 -6.14 -17.07
CA ASN A 69 16.76 -7.35 -17.37
C ASN A 69 16.62 -8.45 -16.32
N GLY A 70 15.40 -8.67 -15.82
CA GLY A 70 15.08 -9.66 -14.79
C GLY A 70 15.38 -9.24 -13.34
N GLN A 71 16.06 -8.12 -13.12
CA GLN A 71 16.40 -7.63 -11.79
C GLN A 71 15.33 -6.68 -11.26
N PHE A 72 14.93 -6.85 -10.00
CA PHE A 72 14.02 -5.94 -9.31
C PHE A 72 14.69 -4.59 -9.06
N VAL A 73 14.00 -3.50 -9.39
CA VAL A 73 14.48 -2.11 -9.21
C VAL A 73 13.75 -1.40 -8.08
N GLY A 74 12.42 -1.57 -7.99
CA GLY A 74 11.61 -0.87 -6.99
C GLY A 74 10.12 -1.10 -7.18
N ARG A 75 9.33 -0.53 -6.26
CA ARG A 75 7.87 -0.66 -6.23
C ARG A 75 7.21 0.61 -5.70
N GLY A 76 5.97 0.85 -6.10
CA GLY A 76 5.22 2.05 -5.71
C GLY A 76 3.88 2.14 -6.46
N PRO A 77 3.32 3.33 -6.70
CA PRO A 77 3.74 4.61 -6.13
C PRO A 77 3.36 4.72 -4.64
N ALA A 78 3.89 5.75 -3.97
CA ALA A 78 3.35 6.14 -2.66
C ALA A 78 1.86 6.51 -2.76
N ARG A 79 1.13 6.34 -1.65
CA ARG A 79 -0.28 6.73 -1.50
C ARG A 79 -0.44 8.20 -1.86
N CYS A 80 -1.43 8.51 -2.68
CA CYS A 80 -1.75 9.85 -3.14
C CYS A 80 -3.25 10.00 -3.46
N ASP A 81 -3.74 11.24 -3.48
CA ASP A 81 -5.04 11.52 -4.10
C ASP A 81 -4.90 11.38 -5.63
N PRO A 82 -5.82 10.70 -6.34
CA PRO A 82 -5.78 10.56 -7.81
C PRO A 82 -5.73 11.88 -8.59
N ALA A 83 -6.11 13.01 -8.01
CA ALA A 83 -5.93 14.32 -8.64
C ALA A 83 -4.45 14.75 -8.67
N PHE A 84 -3.64 14.27 -7.73
CA PHE A 84 -2.23 14.57 -7.50
C PHE A 84 -1.41 13.27 -7.53
N GLN A 85 -1.41 12.58 -8.67
CA GLN A 85 -0.83 11.25 -8.83
C GLN A 85 0.68 11.26 -8.66
N TYR A 86 1.20 10.47 -7.72
CA TYR A 86 2.63 10.40 -7.47
C TYR A 86 3.33 9.52 -8.50
N TYR A 87 4.53 9.93 -8.93
CA TYR A 87 5.46 9.09 -9.66
C TYR A 87 6.78 8.97 -8.90
N ASP A 88 7.37 7.79 -9.00
CA ASP A 88 8.68 7.47 -8.45
C ASP A 88 9.75 7.68 -9.53
N SER A 89 10.98 7.95 -9.10
CA SER A 89 12.15 8.05 -10.00
C SER A 89 13.22 7.07 -9.56
N TYR A 90 13.76 6.32 -10.52
CA TYR A 90 14.86 5.38 -10.32
C TYR A 90 15.97 5.64 -11.34
N ASP A 91 17.23 5.56 -10.89
CA ASP A 91 18.35 5.38 -11.79
C ASP A 91 18.48 3.91 -12.16
N ILE A 92 18.17 3.58 -13.41
CA ILE A 92 18.22 2.22 -13.93
C ILE A 92 19.53 1.92 -14.68
N ALA A 93 20.47 2.87 -14.76
CA ALA A 93 21.73 2.67 -15.48
C ALA A 93 22.52 1.42 -15.01
N PRO A 94 22.59 1.10 -13.69
CA PRO A 94 23.30 -0.09 -13.22
C PRO A 94 22.72 -1.43 -13.71
N TYR A 95 21.48 -1.43 -14.19
CA TYR A 95 20.74 -2.62 -14.62
C TYR A 95 20.78 -2.83 -16.14
N LEU A 96 21.28 -1.84 -16.89
CA LEU A 96 21.33 -1.85 -18.34
C LEU A 96 22.66 -2.41 -18.87
N GLN A 97 22.62 -2.95 -20.08
CA GLN A 97 23.77 -3.48 -20.78
C GLN A 97 23.84 -2.98 -22.22
N LYS A 98 25.02 -3.06 -22.83
CA LYS A 98 25.16 -2.83 -24.28
C LYS A 98 24.45 -3.97 -25.05
N GLY A 99 23.75 -3.60 -26.11
CA GLY A 99 22.89 -4.52 -26.88
C GLY A 99 21.46 -4.51 -26.35
N ALA A 100 20.83 -5.68 -26.37
CA ALA A 100 19.40 -5.81 -26.07
C ALA A 100 19.13 -5.76 -24.56
N ASN A 101 18.06 -5.04 -24.20
CA ASN A 101 17.57 -4.84 -22.85
C ASN A 101 16.05 -4.98 -22.83
N VAL A 102 15.50 -5.23 -21.64
CA VAL A 102 14.06 -5.22 -21.39
C VAL A 102 13.73 -4.45 -20.11
N ILE A 103 12.71 -3.59 -20.17
CA ILE A 103 12.02 -3.04 -19.00
C ILE A 103 10.70 -3.79 -18.86
N ALA A 104 10.40 -4.22 -17.64
CA ALA A 104 9.23 -5.01 -17.28
C ALA A 104 8.53 -4.40 -16.05
N VAL A 105 7.20 -4.38 -16.06
CA VAL A 105 6.37 -3.82 -14.97
C VAL A 105 5.24 -4.79 -14.65
N LEU A 106 5.09 -5.17 -13.38
CA LEU A 106 3.88 -5.83 -12.88
C LEU A 106 3.00 -4.75 -12.27
N GLY A 107 1.84 -4.48 -12.86
CA GLY A 107 0.84 -3.57 -12.32
C GLY A 107 -0.26 -4.31 -11.57
N HIS A 108 -0.74 -3.75 -10.46
CA HIS A 108 -1.92 -4.22 -9.72
C HIS A 108 -2.94 -3.09 -9.63
N SER A 109 -4.12 -3.33 -10.20
CA SER A 109 -5.28 -2.46 -10.04
C SER A 109 -6.26 -3.07 -9.02
N TYR A 110 -6.61 -2.30 -7.99
CA TYR A 110 -7.52 -2.79 -6.96
C TYR A 110 -8.98 -2.87 -7.41
N GLY A 111 -9.43 -1.94 -8.27
CA GLY A 111 -10.84 -1.85 -8.70
C GLY A 111 -11.84 -1.47 -7.61
N GLN A 112 -11.37 -1.06 -6.43
CA GLN A 112 -12.16 -0.50 -5.36
C GLN A 112 -11.29 0.37 -4.44
N ASN A 113 -11.89 1.30 -3.69
CA ASN A 113 -11.13 2.07 -2.71
C ASN A 113 -10.59 1.14 -1.61
N MET A 114 -9.39 1.44 -1.10
CA MET A 114 -8.72 0.74 0.00
C MET A 114 -8.20 1.74 1.03
N ALA A 115 -7.62 1.26 2.13
CA ALA A 115 -7.07 2.11 3.19
C ALA A 115 -6.05 3.18 2.74
N TRP A 116 -5.29 2.92 1.67
CA TRP A 116 -4.27 3.82 1.10
C TRP A 116 -4.54 4.21 -0.37
N TYR A 117 -5.65 3.74 -0.94
CA TYR A 117 -5.95 3.91 -2.36
C TYR A 117 -7.37 4.42 -2.58
N GLN A 118 -7.51 5.37 -3.50
CA GLN A 118 -8.79 5.87 -3.93
C GLN A 118 -8.96 5.60 -5.41
N LEU A 119 -10.17 5.15 -5.78
CA LEU A 119 -10.57 5.10 -7.16
C LEU A 119 -10.44 6.49 -7.79
N PRO A 120 -10.04 6.55 -9.07
CA PRO A 120 -10.19 7.75 -9.88
C PRO A 120 -11.55 8.42 -9.70
N ARG A 121 -11.58 9.75 -9.83
CA ARG A 121 -12.80 10.56 -9.70
C ARG A 121 -13.15 11.29 -11.00
N HIS A 122 -14.36 11.83 -11.06
CA HIS A 122 -14.83 12.74 -12.11
C HIS A 122 -14.63 12.19 -13.53
N GLU A 123 -14.04 13.00 -14.41
CA GLU A 123 -13.83 12.69 -15.83
C GLU A 123 -12.93 11.46 -16.03
N HIS A 124 -11.99 11.19 -15.10
CA HIS A 124 -11.15 9.98 -15.19
C HIS A 124 -12.02 8.73 -15.03
N ALA A 125 -12.73 8.58 -13.90
CA ALA A 125 -13.59 7.42 -13.64
C ALA A 125 -14.59 7.13 -14.78
N GLN A 126 -15.12 8.19 -15.39
CA GLN A 126 -16.09 8.07 -16.48
C GLN A 126 -15.49 7.65 -17.82
N ARG A 127 -14.18 7.84 -18.04
CA ARG A 127 -13.54 7.61 -19.35
C ARG A 127 -12.57 6.45 -19.38
N PHE A 128 -11.89 6.18 -18.27
CA PHE A 128 -10.82 5.19 -18.23
C PHE A 128 -11.00 4.14 -17.13
N ALA A 129 -12.00 4.26 -16.24
CA ALA A 129 -12.11 3.40 -15.05
C ALA A 129 -10.79 3.41 -14.24
N CYS A 130 -10.49 2.38 -13.45
CA CYS A 130 -9.23 2.20 -12.73
C CYS A 130 -8.22 1.37 -13.51
N GLY A 131 -6.95 1.45 -13.14
CA GLY A 131 -5.86 0.66 -13.71
C GLY A 131 -5.15 1.37 -14.85
N GLY A 132 -3.83 1.41 -14.77
CA GLY A 132 -2.97 2.07 -15.74
C GLY A 132 -1.54 2.05 -15.24
N ILE A 133 -0.58 2.04 -16.17
CA ILE A 133 0.83 2.31 -15.87
C ILE A 133 1.33 3.48 -16.71
N PHE A 134 2.30 4.20 -16.16
CA PHE A 134 3.01 5.28 -16.82
C PHE A 134 4.50 5.04 -16.63
N VAL A 135 5.27 5.08 -17.72
CA VAL A 135 6.74 4.97 -17.71
C VAL A 135 7.28 6.03 -18.65
N GLN A 136 8.19 6.87 -18.16
CA GLN A 136 8.95 7.82 -18.97
C GLN A 136 10.42 7.68 -18.59
N SER A 137 11.24 7.24 -19.53
CA SER A 137 12.65 6.94 -19.27
C SER A 137 13.56 7.59 -20.30
N ASP A 138 14.66 8.16 -19.80
CA ASP A 138 15.68 8.84 -20.59
C ASP A 138 17.01 8.13 -20.38
N VAL A 139 17.38 7.26 -21.32
CA VAL A 139 18.66 6.54 -21.29
C VAL A 139 19.68 7.33 -22.09
N ILE A 140 20.58 8.01 -21.39
CA ILE A 140 21.64 8.84 -21.98
C ILE A 140 22.88 7.98 -22.20
N THR A 141 23.35 7.95 -23.44
CA THR A 141 24.59 7.25 -23.83
C THR A 141 25.63 8.24 -24.34
N ASP A 142 26.83 7.74 -24.68
CA ASP A 142 27.88 8.55 -25.31
C ASP A 142 27.51 9.17 -26.67
N GLY A 143 26.50 8.64 -27.36
CA GLY A 143 26.16 9.05 -28.74
C GLY A 143 24.77 9.66 -28.91
N ASN A 144 23.79 9.24 -28.10
CA ASN A 144 22.40 9.66 -28.20
C ASN A 144 21.63 9.41 -26.89
N THR A 145 20.42 9.97 -26.81
CA THR A 145 19.42 9.61 -25.81
C THR A 145 18.41 8.64 -26.42
N ILE A 146 18.13 7.56 -25.71
CA ILE A 146 17.10 6.58 -26.04
C ILE A 146 15.92 6.81 -25.10
N TYR A 147 14.73 6.99 -25.68
CA TYR A 147 13.50 7.26 -24.94
C TYR A 147 12.66 6.00 -24.80
N ILE A 148 12.40 5.56 -23.57
CA ILE A 148 11.55 4.40 -23.29
C ILE A 148 10.25 4.86 -22.63
N ASP A 149 9.40 5.49 -23.44
CA ASP A 149 8.07 5.94 -23.02
C ASP A 149 7.04 4.81 -23.10
N SER A 150 6.10 4.81 -22.16
CA SER A 150 4.86 4.04 -22.24
C SER A 150 3.98 4.54 -23.40
N ASP A 151 3.71 3.63 -24.33
CA ASP A 151 3.00 3.83 -25.59
C ASP A 151 2.47 2.48 -26.12
N GLU A 152 1.89 2.47 -27.33
CA GLU A 152 1.30 1.28 -27.96
C GLU A 152 2.35 0.21 -28.37
N SER A 153 3.65 0.50 -28.28
CA SER A 153 4.69 -0.50 -28.56
C SER A 153 4.99 -1.42 -27.38
N TRP A 154 4.51 -1.08 -26.18
CA TRP A 154 4.57 -1.99 -25.04
C TRP A 154 3.65 -3.17 -25.25
N ARG A 155 4.07 -4.34 -24.79
CA ARG A 155 3.24 -5.54 -24.75
C ARG A 155 2.72 -5.78 -23.35
N TYR A 156 1.56 -6.43 -23.25
CA TYR A 156 0.98 -6.79 -21.96
C TYR A 156 0.46 -8.23 -21.93
N LEU A 157 0.36 -8.79 -20.73
CA LEU A 157 -0.33 -10.06 -20.46
C LEU A 157 -1.03 -9.98 -19.11
N GLU A 158 -2.30 -10.37 -19.07
CA GLU A 158 -3.01 -10.53 -17.80
C GLU A 158 -2.40 -11.66 -16.96
N ALA A 159 -2.14 -11.37 -15.70
CA ALA A 159 -1.47 -12.29 -14.79
C ALA A 159 -2.50 -13.20 -14.07
N TYR A 160 -3.02 -14.20 -14.79
CA TYR A 160 -4.00 -15.16 -14.26
C TYR A 160 -3.48 -16.06 -13.13
N ALA A 161 -2.20 -15.98 -12.80
CA ALA A 161 -1.66 -16.62 -11.62
C ALA A 161 -2.28 -16.04 -10.34
N TRP A 162 -2.60 -14.74 -10.28
CA TRP A 162 -3.42 -14.18 -9.21
C TRP A 162 -4.90 -14.31 -9.55
N GLN A 163 -5.66 -14.99 -8.69
CA GLN A 163 -7.11 -15.06 -8.84
C GLN A 163 -7.74 -13.70 -8.51
N GLN A 164 -8.68 -13.25 -9.35
CA GLN A 164 -9.32 -11.95 -9.18
C GLN A 164 -10.46 -11.99 -8.14
N ASP A 165 -11.30 -13.03 -8.17
CA ASP A 165 -12.48 -13.16 -7.31
C ASP A 165 -12.12 -13.74 -5.94
N THR A 166 -11.37 -12.96 -5.15
CA THR A 166 -10.97 -13.31 -3.79
C THR A 166 -11.61 -12.38 -2.77
N SER A 167 -11.63 -12.80 -1.51
CA SER A 167 -12.13 -11.97 -0.43
C SER A 167 -11.21 -10.76 -0.19
N ALA A 168 -11.79 -9.68 0.30
CA ALA A 168 -11.08 -8.42 0.53
C ALA A 168 -11.51 -7.80 1.86
N GLY A 169 -10.54 -7.23 2.57
CA GLY A 169 -10.74 -6.45 3.78
C GLY A 169 -10.35 -4.99 3.58
N ALA A 170 -10.17 -4.27 4.69
CA ALA A 170 -9.67 -2.89 4.72
C ALA A 170 -8.27 -2.76 4.11
N VAL A 171 -7.43 -3.79 4.27
CA VAL A 171 -6.02 -3.84 3.88
C VAL A 171 -5.78 -4.65 2.59
N GLY A 172 -6.74 -4.63 1.67
CA GLY A 172 -6.60 -5.22 0.34
C GLY A 172 -7.24 -6.59 0.18
N PHE A 173 -6.81 -7.31 -0.86
CA PHE A 173 -7.34 -8.62 -1.25
C PHE A 173 -6.48 -9.75 -0.65
N VAL A 174 -7.13 -10.87 -0.34
CA VAL A 174 -6.46 -12.14 -0.11
C VAL A 174 -5.79 -12.59 -1.41
N GLU A 175 -4.49 -12.81 -1.39
CA GLU A 175 -3.73 -13.29 -2.55
C GLU A 175 -3.90 -14.81 -2.68
N ILE A 176 -4.65 -15.25 -3.68
CA ILE A 176 -4.65 -16.66 -4.11
C ILE A 176 -3.84 -16.75 -5.40
N TYR A 177 -2.61 -17.24 -5.27
CA TYR A 177 -1.63 -17.32 -6.35
C TYR A 177 -1.42 -18.78 -6.82
N ASP A 178 -1.72 -19.06 -8.07
CA ASP A 178 -1.45 -20.34 -8.73
C ASP A 178 -0.19 -20.27 -9.60
N ALA A 179 0.92 -20.75 -9.05
CA ALA A 179 2.22 -20.74 -9.71
C ALA A 179 2.26 -21.60 -10.99
N ARG A 180 1.28 -22.47 -11.22
CA ARG A 180 1.17 -23.27 -12.45
C ARG A 180 0.74 -22.42 -13.65
N LEU A 181 0.13 -21.26 -13.40
CA LEU A 181 -0.33 -20.30 -14.42
C LEU A 181 0.65 -19.12 -14.61
N ALA A 182 1.75 -19.09 -13.84
CA ALA A 182 2.71 -17.99 -13.87
C ALA A 182 3.50 -17.95 -15.19
N ALA A 183 3.68 -16.74 -15.73
CA ALA A 183 4.55 -16.50 -16.88
C ALA A 183 6.02 -16.52 -16.44
N LEU A 184 6.66 -17.69 -16.36
CA LEU A 184 8.02 -17.80 -15.84
C LEU A 184 9.03 -17.03 -16.70
N GLY A 185 9.90 -16.24 -16.06
CA GLY A 185 10.93 -15.47 -16.74
C GLY A 185 10.41 -14.26 -17.52
N TRP A 186 9.14 -13.85 -17.38
CA TRP A 186 8.59 -12.73 -18.15
C TRP A 186 9.34 -11.40 -17.95
N GLN A 187 10.21 -11.27 -16.95
CA GLN A 187 11.03 -10.07 -16.74
C GLN A 187 12.38 -10.12 -17.49
N THR A 188 12.77 -11.27 -18.03
CA THR A 188 14.09 -11.52 -18.63
C THR A 188 14.08 -11.33 -20.14
N LEU A 189 15.26 -11.10 -20.71
CA LEU A 189 15.43 -10.77 -22.13
C LEU A 189 15.07 -11.94 -23.07
N ASP A 190 15.29 -13.18 -22.62
CA ASP A 190 15.09 -14.42 -23.37
C ASP A 190 13.62 -14.86 -23.45
N PHE A 191 12.71 -14.18 -22.76
CA PHE A 191 11.29 -14.48 -22.79
C PHE A 191 10.66 -14.03 -24.12
N ASP A 192 9.99 -14.98 -24.80
CA ASP A 192 9.23 -14.74 -26.03
C ASP A 192 7.84 -14.14 -25.71
N ASP A 193 7.71 -12.82 -25.92
CA ASP A 193 6.46 -12.09 -25.80
C ASP A 193 5.73 -11.87 -27.14
N SER A 194 6.14 -12.53 -28.22
CA SER A 194 5.57 -12.30 -29.55
C SER A 194 4.05 -12.53 -29.62
N GLY A 195 3.54 -13.44 -28.77
CA GLY A 195 2.11 -13.73 -28.61
C GLY A 195 1.34 -12.77 -27.69
N TRP A 196 2.02 -11.83 -27.02
CA TRP A 196 1.37 -10.85 -26.14
C TRP A 196 0.76 -9.71 -26.96
N PRO A 197 -0.49 -9.30 -26.68
CA PRO A 197 -1.08 -8.12 -27.30
C PRO A 197 -0.30 -6.84 -26.95
N THR A 198 -0.47 -5.82 -27.79
CA THR A 198 0.05 -4.46 -27.54
C THR A 198 -0.85 -3.70 -26.58
N ALA A 199 -0.25 -2.89 -25.70
CA ALA A 199 -0.97 -2.10 -24.72
C ALA A 199 -1.83 -1.01 -25.37
N THR A 200 -2.94 -0.68 -24.72
CA THR A 200 -3.89 0.35 -25.16
C THR A 200 -3.58 1.68 -24.47
N LEU A 201 -3.57 2.78 -25.23
CA LEU A 201 -3.45 4.12 -24.65
C LEU A 201 -4.69 4.49 -23.85
N LEU A 202 -4.51 4.97 -22.62
CA LEU A 202 -5.55 5.63 -21.84
C LEU A 202 -5.71 7.08 -22.32
N LYS A 203 -6.31 7.22 -23.49
CA LYS A 203 -6.66 8.51 -24.11
C LYS A 203 -8.08 8.50 -24.64
N SER A 204 -8.79 9.59 -24.39
CA SER A 204 -10.18 9.74 -24.82
C SER A 204 -10.34 11.03 -25.63
N PRO A 205 -11.12 11.03 -26.73
CA PRO A 205 -11.44 12.27 -27.44
C PRO A 205 -12.00 13.33 -26.50
N GLY A 206 -11.57 14.57 -26.69
CA GLY A 206 -12.19 15.72 -26.05
C GLY A 206 -13.56 16.05 -26.69
N ARG A 207 -14.13 17.19 -26.28
CA ARG A 207 -15.24 17.80 -27.00
C ARG A 207 -14.79 18.22 -28.42
N PRO A 208 -15.73 18.46 -29.36
CA PRO A 208 -15.38 18.97 -30.68
C PRO A 208 -14.47 20.20 -30.58
N ARG A 209 -13.34 20.16 -31.31
CA ARG A 209 -12.30 21.21 -31.32
C ARG A 209 -11.54 21.41 -30.00
N THR A 210 -11.55 20.43 -29.08
CA THR A 210 -10.68 20.44 -27.89
C THR A 210 -9.61 19.33 -27.95
N PRO A 211 -8.50 19.45 -27.20
CA PRO A 211 -7.49 18.40 -27.11
C PRO A 211 -8.04 17.07 -26.56
N MET A 212 -7.27 15.99 -26.73
CA MET A 212 -7.55 14.71 -26.07
C MET A 212 -7.42 14.83 -24.56
N VAL A 213 -8.27 14.08 -23.85
CA VAL A 213 -8.24 13.96 -22.39
C VAL A 213 -7.33 12.80 -22.00
N ARG A 214 -6.57 13.01 -20.92
CA ARG A 214 -5.66 12.04 -20.32
C ARG A 214 -6.02 11.85 -18.85
N PRO A 215 -5.78 10.67 -18.27
CA PRO A 215 -5.94 10.44 -16.85
C PRO A 215 -4.85 11.21 -16.07
N PHE A 216 -5.09 11.40 -14.77
CA PHE A 216 -4.12 11.98 -13.82
C PHE A 216 -3.52 13.32 -14.29
N PRO A 217 -4.27 14.43 -14.13
CA PRO A 217 -3.89 15.73 -14.69
C PRO A 217 -2.62 16.30 -14.04
N HIS A 218 -2.41 16.05 -12.75
CA HIS A 218 -1.22 16.48 -12.02
C HIS A 218 -0.40 15.26 -11.63
N MET A 219 0.76 15.11 -12.27
CA MET A 219 1.78 14.14 -11.86
C MET A 219 2.73 14.85 -10.90
N VAL A 220 2.89 14.33 -9.69
CA VAL A 220 3.70 14.90 -8.62
C VAL A 220 4.89 13.97 -8.38
N ALA A 221 6.09 14.52 -8.29
CA ALA A 221 7.25 13.71 -7.92
C ALA A 221 7.08 13.21 -6.49
N ARG A 222 7.47 11.96 -6.22
CA ARG A 222 7.61 11.46 -4.85
C ARG A 222 8.46 12.43 -4.03
N ASP A 223 7.92 12.93 -2.93
CA ASP A 223 8.51 13.94 -2.04
C ASP A 223 9.03 13.36 -0.72
N ILE A 224 9.08 12.03 -0.63
CA ILE A 224 9.63 11.24 0.46
C ILE A 224 10.64 10.22 -0.10
N PRO A 225 11.60 9.73 0.70
CA PRO A 225 12.50 8.67 0.27
C PRO A 225 11.74 7.36 -0.05
N HIS A 226 12.37 6.47 -0.82
CA HIS A 226 11.87 5.11 -1.04
C HIS A 226 11.89 4.31 0.25
N LEU A 227 10.98 3.36 0.39
CA LEU A 227 10.91 2.52 1.59
C LEU A 227 12.19 1.68 1.74
N LEU A 228 12.61 1.48 2.98
CA LEU A 228 13.70 0.55 3.30
C LEU A 228 13.17 -0.87 3.23
N GLU A 229 13.81 -1.72 2.42
CA GLU A 229 13.52 -3.14 2.30
C GLU A 229 14.76 -3.97 2.67
N ARG A 230 14.61 -4.97 3.55
CA ARG A 230 15.71 -5.90 3.91
C ARG A 230 15.19 -7.28 4.32
N PRO A 231 15.90 -8.38 4.03
CA PRO A 231 15.56 -9.68 4.57
C PRO A 231 15.62 -9.71 6.10
N GLN A 232 14.63 -10.36 6.72
CA GLN A 232 14.55 -10.61 8.15
C GLN A 232 13.98 -12.01 8.40
N SER A 233 14.73 -12.84 9.13
CA SER A 233 14.29 -14.16 9.55
C SER A 233 13.45 -14.11 10.82
N ALA A 234 12.68 -15.15 11.08
CA ALA A 234 12.00 -15.33 12.35
C ALA A 234 13.01 -15.50 13.50
N ALA A 235 12.63 -15.05 14.70
CA ALA A 235 13.47 -15.17 15.89
C ALA A 235 13.40 -16.58 16.49
N SER A 236 12.23 -17.24 16.40
CA SER A 236 12.04 -18.59 16.91
C SER A 236 10.91 -19.34 16.19
N LEU A 237 10.91 -20.66 16.36
CA LEU A 237 9.80 -21.53 16.01
C LEU A 237 8.86 -21.61 17.23
N HIS A 238 7.62 -21.15 17.08
CA HIS A 238 6.62 -21.18 18.14
C HIS A 238 5.96 -22.56 18.24
N ARG A 239 5.46 -23.08 17.11
CA ARG A 239 4.72 -24.35 17.08
C ARG A 239 4.87 -25.06 15.74
N CYS A 240 4.87 -26.38 15.77
CA CYS A 240 4.69 -27.21 14.58
C CYS A 240 3.72 -28.34 14.93
N GLY A 241 2.75 -28.60 14.06
CA GLY A 241 1.72 -29.59 14.32
C GLY A 241 0.93 -30.00 13.09
N GLU A 242 0.00 -30.92 13.30
CA GLU A 242 -0.91 -31.43 12.29
C GLU A 242 -2.26 -30.73 12.38
N VAL A 243 -2.86 -30.45 11.23
CA VAL A 243 -4.20 -29.86 11.12
C VAL A 243 -5.10 -30.84 10.40
N THR A 244 -6.32 -31.04 10.90
CA THR A 244 -7.36 -31.73 10.14
C THR A 244 -8.09 -30.71 9.28
N GLU A 245 -8.12 -30.91 7.97
CA GLU A 245 -8.69 -29.93 7.04
C GLU A 245 -10.21 -29.80 7.25
N VAL A 246 -10.67 -28.55 7.39
CA VAL A 246 -12.11 -28.25 7.47
C VAL A 246 -12.66 -28.11 6.03
N PRO A 247 -13.82 -28.73 5.68
CA PRO A 247 -14.35 -28.73 4.31
C PRO A 247 -14.58 -27.34 3.69
N THR A 248 -14.37 -27.27 2.38
CA THR A 248 -14.20 -26.09 1.49
C THR A 248 -15.43 -25.20 1.22
N SER A 249 -16.52 -25.26 2.00
CA SER A 249 -17.67 -24.36 1.80
C SER A 249 -17.47 -22.96 2.40
N ALA A 250 -16.31 -22.70 3.02
CA ALA A 250 -15.96 -21.47 3.70
C ALA A 250 -14.93 -20.65 2.89
N THR A 251 -14.90 -19.34 3.09
CA THR A 251 -13.78 -18.49 2.61
C THR A 251 -12.45 -18.93 3.24
N LEU A 252 -11.31 -18.59 2.63
CA LEU A 252 -10.00 -18.97 3.16
C LEU A 252 -9.79 -18.54 4.64
N PRO A 253 -10.11 -17.29 5.04
CA PRO A 253 -10.02 -16.90 6.45
C PRO A 253 -10.90 -17.72 7.39
N GLN A 254 -12.11 -18.08 6.94
CA GLN A 254 -13.02 -18.93 7.74
C GLN A 254 -12.51 -20.37 7.85
N GLN A 255 -11.90 -20.92 6.79
CA GLN A 255 -11.28 -22.24 6.84
C GLN A 255 -10.15 -22.24 7.88
N ILE A 256 -9.20 -21.32 7.77
CA ILE A 256 -8.05 -21.24 8.66
C ILE A 256 -8.49 -20.97 10.10
N GLY A 257 -9.42 -20.04 10.33
CA GLY A 257 -9.89 -19.72 11.68
C GLY A 257 -10.64 -20.85 12.38
N ALA A 258 -11.14 -21.85 11.64
CA ALA A 258 -11.81 -23.02 12.19
C ALA A 258 -10.87 -24.21 12.44
N GLU A 259 -9.64 -24.14 11.94
CA GLU A 259 -8.66 -25.20 12.05
C GLU A 259 -7.88 -25.10 13.37
N ALA A 260 -7.63 -26.26 13.98
CA ALA A 260 -6.82 -26.37 15.18
C ALA A 260 -5.56 -27.17 14.92
N ILE A 261 -4.46 -26.78 15.57
CA ILE A 261 -3.17 -27.45 15.47
C ILE A 261 -3.09 -28.54 16.53
N TYR A 262 -2.80 -29.78 16.14
CA TYR A 262 -2.60 -30.94 17.02
C TYR A 262 -1.16 -31.44 16.94
N GLU A 263 -0.78 -32.37 17.81
CA GLU A 263 0.51 -33.06 17.70
C GLU A 263 0.64 -33.81 16.36
N LEU A 264 1.84 -33.78 15.77
CA LEU A 264 2.15 -34.54 14.55
C LEU A 264 1.99 -36.04 14.80
N LYS A 265 1.16 -36.71 13.99
CA LYS A 265 0.93 -38.15 14.08
C LYS A 265 1.08 -38.86 12.74
N ASP A 266 0.45 -38.32 11.69
CA ASP A 266 0.40 -38.94 10.38
C ASP A 266 1.25 -38.18 9.35
N CYS A 267 1.28 -36.85 9.42
CA CYS A 267 2.17 -36.02 8.62
C CYS A 267 3.63 -36.11 9.09
N GLN A 268 4.58 -35.89 8.18
CA GLN A 268 6.01 -35.98 8.46
C GLN A 268 6.69 -34.62 8.24
N VAL A 269 7.57 -34.25 9.18
CA VAL A 269 8.41 -33.05 9.09
C VAL A 269 9.85 -33.43 9.45
N GLU A 270 10.79 -33.18 8.55
CA GLU A 270 12.21 -33.42 8.73
C GLU A 270 12.98 -32.09 8.65
N GLY A 271 14.01 -31.92 9.47
CA GLY A 271 14.84 -30.71 9.44
C GLY A 271 14.12 -29.45 9.92
N LEU A 272 13.16 -29.56 10.84
CA LEU A 272 12.37 -28.44 11.36
C LEU A 272 13.23 -27.31 11.97
N SER A 273 14.36 -27.66 12.59
CA SER A 273 15.33 -26.69 13.12
C SER A 273 15.99 -25.83 12.04
N ASN A 274 15.96 -26.25 10.78
CA ASN A 274 16.61 -25.54 9.67
C ASN A 274 15.80 -24.31 9.24
N LEU A 275 14.53 -24.18 9.63
CA LEU A 275 13.70 -23.00 9.35
C LEU A 275 14.26 -21.69 9.94
N LEU A 276 15.11 -21.79 10.97
CA LEU A 276 15.74 -20.65 11.64
C LEU A 276 17.20 -20.45 11.22
N GLY A 277 17.69 -21.20 10.24
CA GLY A 277 19.10 -21.23 9.91
C GLY A 277 19.37 -21.78 8.51
N ALA A 278 20.51 -22.44 8.35
CA ALA A 278 20.89 -23.04 7.08
C ALA A 278 20.40 -24.48 6.99
N GLY A 279 19.81 -24.85 5.84
CA GLY A 279 19.42 -26.22 5.52
C GLY A 279 18.02 -26.28 4.93
N GLU A 280 17.55 -27.51 4.71
CA GLU A 280 16.23 -27.76 4.13
C GLU A 280 15.29 -28.32 5.18
N THR A 281 14.02 -27.92 5.12
CA THR A 281 12.93 -28.54 5.89
C THR A 281 12.01 -29.28 4.92
N LYS A 282 11.80 -30.57 5.14
CA LYS A 282 10.98 -31.42 4.27
C LYS A 282 9.66 -31.75 4.95
N ILE A 283 8.56 -31.57 4.24
CA ILE A 283 7.21 -31.75 4.75
C ILE A 283 6.47 -32.70 3.82
N ARG A 284 5.85 -33.74 4.40
CA ARG A 284 4.93 -34.64 3.70
C ARG A 284 3.61 -34.69 4.45
N THR A 285 2.51 -34.48 3.72
CA THR A 285 1.15 -34.53 4.28
C THR A 285 0.42 -35.80 3.85
N VAL A 286 -0.62 -36.15 4.60
CA VAL A 286 -1.59 -37.20 4.21
C VAL A 286 -2.91 -36.56 3.80
N ALA A 287 -3.72 -37.24 3.00
CA ALA A 287 -4.98 -36.68 2.50
C ALA A 287 -5.93 -36.29 3.66
N GLY A 288 -6.55 -35.10 3.55
CA GLY A 288 -7.43 -34.54 4.59
C GLY A 288 -6.68 -33.98 5.80
N LYS A 289 -5.35 -33.94 5.76
CA LYS A 289 -4.50 -33.37 6.81
C LYS A 289 -3.44 -32.45 6.23
N ALA A 290 -3.02 -31.51 7.06
CA ALA A 290 -2.02 -30.51 6.76
C ALA A 290 -0.97 -30.42 7.87
N VAL A 291 0.14 -29.76 7.59
CA VAL A 291 1.14 -29.38 8.60
C VAL A 291 1.10 -27.88 8.80
N ALA A 292 0.88 -27.44 10.04
CA ALA A 292 0.98 -26.03 10.42
C ALA A 292 2.31 -25.77 11.13
N ILE A 293 2.97 -24.68 10.76
CA ILE A 293 4.23 -24.20 11.34
C ILE A 293 4.04 -22.73 11.68
N VAL A 294 4.20 -22.37 12.96
CA VAL A 294 4.08 -21.00 13.45
C VAL A 294 5.46 -20.49 13.83
N LEU A 295 5.89 -19.41 13.20
CA LEU A 295 7.15 -18.71 13.44
C LEU A 295 6.88 -17.43 14.25
N ASP A 296 7.71 -17.12 15.24
CA ASP A 296 7.66 -15.88 16.04
C ASP A 296 8.84 -15.00 15.66
N PHE A 297 8.57 -13.75 15.26
CA PHE A 297 9.59 -12.76 14.91
C PHE A 297 10.16 -12.01 16.13
N GLY A 298 9.73 -12.36 17.34
CA GLY A 298 10.20 -11.80 18.62
C GLY A 298 9.55 -10.46 18.99
N GLY A 299 8.87 -9.83 18.04
CA GLY A 299 8.11 -8.59 18.17
C GLY A 299 7.32 -8.33 16.89
N THR A 300 6.47 -7.29 16.90
CA THR A 300 5.76 -6.88 15.67
C THR A 300 6.76 -6.40 14.63
N VAL A 301 6.54 -6.80 13.39
CA VAL A 301 7.32 -6.49 12.19
C VAL A 301 6.37 -6.12 11.06
N THR A 302 6.85 -5.36 10.09
CA THR A 302 6.13 -5.00 8.87
C THR A 302 6.91 -5.45 7.65
N GLY A 303 6.24 -6.00 6.65
CA GLY A 303 6.90 -6.38 5.41
C GLY A 303 6.12 -7.38 4.57
N ARG A 304 6.81 -8.01 3.63
CA ARG A 304 6.25 -9.03 2.72
C ARG A 304 6.81 -10.40 3.03
N PRO A 305 5.99 -11.36 3.49
CA PRO A 305 6.43 -12.75 3.62
C PRO A 305 7.00 -13.25 2.30
N VAL A 306 8.14 -13.93 2.37
CA VAL A 306 8.84 -14.49 1.22
C VAL A 306 9.33 -15.89 1.55
N PHE A 307 9.27 -16.78 0.57
CA PHE A 307 9.82 -18.12 0.71
C PHE A 307 10.38 -18.65 -0.61
N THR A 308 11.27 -19.62 -0.48
CA THR A 308 11.76 -20.45 -1.60
C THR A 308 11.54 -21.92 -1.28
N VAL A 309 10.88 -22.64 -2.19
CA VAL A 309 10.51 -24.05 -2.01
C VAL A 309 10.79 -24.88 -3.25
N THR A 310 11.00 -26.18 -3.08
CA THR A 310 10.81 -27.19 -4.13
C THR A 310 9.58 -28.01 -3.80
N ALA A 311 8.59 -28.06 -4.69
CA ALA A 311 7.32 -28.72 -4.41
C ALA A 311 6.83 -29.56 -5.59
N PRO A 312 5.97 -30.57 -5.35
CA PRO A 312 5.15 -31.16 -6.40
C PRO A 312 4.08 -30.16 -6.87
N ALA A 313 3.64 -30.27 -8.13
CA ALA A 313 2.58 -29.38 -8.61
C ALA A 313 1.26 -29.62 -7.86
N GLY A 314 0.62 -28.54 -7.42
CA GLY A 314 -0.67 -28.57 -6.73
C GLY A 314 -0.59 -28.74 -5.20
N ALA A 315 0.60 -28.87 -4.61
CA ALA A 315 0.73 -28.64 -3.17
C ALA A 315 0.35 -27.20 -2.82
N ILE A 316 -0.16 -26.98 -1.62
CA ILE A 316 -0.70 -25.70 -1.16
C ILE A 316 0.13 -25.22 0.03
N ILE A 317 0.46 -23.94 0.04
CA ILE A 317 1.02 -23.23 1.20
C ILE A 317 0.05 -22.09 1.52
N ASP A 318 -0.62 -22.16 2.66
CA ASP A 318 -1.37 -21.03 3.21
C ASP A 318 -0.44 -20.21 4.11
N ILE A 319 -0.48 -18.88 3.98
CA ILE A 319 0.43 -17.94 4.65
C ILE A 319 -0.40 -16.97 5.47
N GLY A 320 -0.47 -17.20 6.78
CA GLY A 320 -1.27 -16.37 7.68
C GLY A 320 -0.41 -15.52 8.61
N CYS A 321 -0.80 -14.26 8.77
CA CYS A 321 -0.07 -13.26 9.52
C CYS A 321 -0.92 -12.76 10.70
N SER A 322 -0.34 -12.69 11.90
CA SER A 322 -1.06 -12.18 13.07
C SER A 322 -0.13 -11.55 14.12
N GLU A 323 -0.56 -10.47 14.75
CA GLU A 323 0.08 -9.87 15.94
C GLU A 323 -0.09 -10.72 17.19
N ARG A 324 -1.13 -11.56 17.26
CA ARG A 324 -1.49 -12.36 18.44
C ARG A 324 -1.83 -13.79 18.06
N LEU A 325 -1.71 -14.70 19.02
CA LEU A 325 -2.17 -16.08 18.90
C LEU A 325 -3.36 -16.31 19.82
N GLN A 326 -4.31 -17.11 19.37
CA GLN A 326 -5.38 -17.69 20.17
C GLN A 326 -5.18 -19.21 20.17
N ASP A 327 -4.93 -19.80 21.35
CA ASP A 327 -4.65 -21.24 21.50
C ASP A 327 -3.52 -21.75 20.58
N ASP A 328 -2.45 -20.95 20.47
CA ASP A 328 -1.29 -21.11 19.56
C ASP A 328 -1.59 -21.13 18.06
N HIS A 329 -2.80 -20.73 17.67
CA HIS A 329 -3.21 -20.56 16.28
C HIS A 329 -3.36 -19.07 15.96
N ILE A 330 -3.17 -18.71 14.69
CA ILE A 330 -3.37 -17.32 14.23
C ILE A 330 -4.87 -16.94 14.20
N GLU A 331 -5.16 -15.65 14.27
CA GLU A 331 -6.48 -15.10 13.94
C GLU A 331 -6.43 -14.53 12.52
N PRO A 332 -6.87 -15.28 11.48
CA PRO A 332 -6.72 -14.85 10.08
C PRO A 332 -7.68 -13.72 9.68
N ARG A 333 -8.66 -13.41 10.53
CA ARG A 333 -9.66 -12.37 10.30
C ARG A 333 -9.93 -11.62 11.59
N GLU A 334 -9.71 -10.31 11.59
CA GLU A 334 -10.04 -9.48 12.73
C GLU A 334 -11.48 -8.98 12.63
N HIS A 335 -12.30 -9.37 13.61
CA HIS A 335 -13.71 -9.00 13.69
C HIS A 335 -13.92 -7.63 14.35
N THR A 336 -13.48 -6.56 13.69
CA THR A 336 -13.74 -5.17 14.14
C THR A 336 -14.71 -4.44 13.22
N PHE A 337 -14.98 -3.15 13.51
CA PHE A 337 -15.75 -2.26 12.64
C PHE A 337 -15.21 -2.24 11.20
N LEU A 338 -13.89 -2.45 11.03
CA LEU A 338 -13.23 -2.62 9.73
C LEU A 338 -12.55 -4.00 9.72
N THR A 339 -13.07 -4.91 8.91
CA THR A 339 -12.51 -6.27 8.80
C THR A 339 -11.20 -6.24 8.02
N SER A 340 -10.15 -6.86 8.56
CA SER A 340 -8.93 -7.25 7.84
C SER A 340 -8.89 -8.77 7.67
N GLU A 341 -8.31 -9.24 6.57
CA GLU A 341 -8.11 -10.67 6.29
C GLU A 341 -6.62 -10.89 5.98
N ASN A 342 -5.91 -11.50 6.92
CA ASN A 342 -4.45 -11.59 6.93
C ASN A 342 -3.99 -13.02 6.59
N ILE A 343 -4.45 -13.52 5.46
CA ILE A 343 -4.18 -14.88 5.00
C ILE A 343 -4.09 -14.91 3.48
N ASP A 344 -3.07 -15.56 2.95
CA ASP A 344 -2.84 -15.78 1.52
C ASP A 344 -2.68 -17.27 1.21
N ARG A 345 -2.78 -17.65 -0.07
CA ARG A 345 -2.62 -19.03 -0.54
C ARG A 345 -1.76 -19.09 -1.78
N VAL A 346 -0.76 -19.95 -1.75
CA VAL A 346 0.05 -20.31 -2.93
C VAL A 346 -0.21 -21.75 -3.32
N ILE A 347 -0.62 -21.96 -4.58
CA ILE A 347 -0.70 -23.27 -5.23
C ILE A 347 0.57 -23.44 -6.05
N THR A 348 1.32 -24.48 -5.73
CA THR A 348 2.68 -24.67 -6.23
C THR A 348 2.72 -25.25 -7.66
N ARG A 349 3.73 -24.86 -8.44
CA ARG A 349 4.14 -25.64 -9.64
C ARG A 349 5.18 -26.67 -9.24
N ALA A 350 5.45 -27.62 -10.13
CA ALA A 350 6.50 -28.60 -9.92
C ALA A 350 7.89 -27.93 -9.93
N GLY A 351 8.78 -28.40 -9.05
CA GLY A 351 10.16 -27.97 -8.96
C GLY A 351 10.39 -26.76 -8.05
N GLN A 352 11.55 -26.13 -8.19
CA GLN A 352 11.95 -24.99 -7.36
C GLN A 352 11.24 -23.71 -7.80
N GLN A 353 10.78 -22.91 -6.84
CA GLN A 353 10.09 -21.64 -7.04
C GLN A 353 10.23 -20.74 -5.80
N SER A 354 10.02 -19.45 -6.00
CA SER A 354 9.96 -18.46 -4.93
C SER A 354 8.68 -17.65 -5.08
N TRP A 355 8.17 -17.16 -3.96
CA TRP A 355 7.01 -16.27 -3.90
C TRP A 355 7.27 -15.21 -2.82
N GLU A 356 6.90 -13.97 -3.12
CA GLU A 356 6.84 -12.85 -2.19
C GLU A 356 5.42 -12.29 -2.26
N ARG A 357 4.82 -12.00 -1.10
CA ARG A 357 3.54 -11.31 -1.03
C ARG A 357 3.62 -9.95 -1.74
N PHE A 358 2.61 -9.56 -2.50
CA PHE A 358 2.65 -8.31 -3.25
C PHE A 358 2.57 -7.08 -2.33
N GLU A 359 1.59 -7.06 -1.43
CA GLU A 359 1.45 -6.01 -0.42
C GLU A 359 2.16 -6.35 0.89
N TRP A 360 2.63 -5.33 1.60
CA TRP A 360 3.18 -5.52 2.94
C TRP A 360 2.05 -5.69 3.98
N THR A 361 2.36 -6.32 5.10
CA THR A 361 1.46 -6.43 6.27
C THR A 361 2.27 -6.36 7.56
N GLY A 362 1.63 -5.94 8.65
CA GLY A 362 2.13 -6.00 10.01
C GLY A 362 1.75 -7.32 10.68
N PHE A 363 2.68 -7.93 11.41
CA PHE A 363 2.42 -9.12 12.22
C PHE A 363 3.56 -9.38 13.19
N ARG A 364 3.38 -10.33 14.11
CA ARG A 364 4.47 -10.93 14.90
C ARG A 364 4.66 -12.41 14.57
N TYR A 365 3.55 -13.10 14.33
CA TYR A 365 3.51 -14.53 14.07
C TYR A 365 3.17 -14.77 12.60
N LEU A 366 3.96 -15.64 11.97
CA LEU A 366 3.73 -16.14 10.62
C LEU A 366 3.40 -17.62 10.69
N GLN A 367 2.20 -18.01 10.27
CA GLN A 367 1.80 -19.40 10.15
C GLN A 367 1.86 -19.85 8.70
N LEU A 368 2.63 -20.89 8.42
CA LEU A 368 2.50 -21.67 7.20
C LEU A 368 1.63 -22.89 7.44
N THR A 369 0.59 -23.09 6.63
CA THR A 369 -0.15 -24.35 6.60
C THR A 369 0.06 -25.05 5.24
N ILE A 370 0.82 -26.14 5.26
CA ILE A 370 1.19 -26.92 4.07
C ILE A 370 0.18 -28.05 3.88
N ARG A 371 -0.40 -28.13 2.68
CA ARG A 371 -1.42 -29.12 2.32
C ARG A 371 -1.11 -29.77 0.97
N ASN A 372 -1.79 -30.88 0.72
CA ASN A 372 -1.71 -31.60 -0.54
C ASN A 372 -0.26 -31.88 -1.01
N ALA A 373 0.62 -32.24 -0.08
CA ALA A 373 2.03 -32.53 -0.31
C ALA A 373 2.34 -33.99 0.01
N GLN A 374 1.69 -34.93 -0.71
CA GLN A 374 1.94 -36.37 -0.53
C GLN A 374 3.32 -36.78 -1.03
N GLU A 375 3.87 -36.04 -1.99
CA GLU A 375 5.30 -35.98 -2.27
C GLU A 375 5.94 -34.85 -1.44
N PRO A 376 7.19 -35.01 -0.95
CA PRO A 376 7.79 -34.03 -0.06
C PRO A 376 7.87 -32.63 -0.68
N LEU A 377 7.30 -31.65 0.01
CA LEU A 377 7.59 -30.23 -0.20
C LEU A 377 8.83 -29.86 0.63
N VAL A 378 9.80 -29.21 -0.01
CA VAL A 378 11.07 -28.80 0.60
C VAL A 378 11.10 -27.28 0.73
N ILE A 379 11.19 -26.77 1.95
CA ILE A 379 11.43 -25.36 2.24
C ILE A 379 12.93 -25.13 2.31
N HIS A 380 13.42 -24.22 1.47
CA HIS A 380 14.84 -23.80 1.41
C HIS A 380 15.08 -22.51 2.19
N ASP A 381 14.12 -21.60 2.12
CA ASP A 381 14.15 -20.33 2.85
C ASP A 381 12.72 -19.90 3.16
N ILE A 382 12.53 -19.33 4.34
CA ILE A 382 11.37 -18.54 4.71
C ILE A 382 11.82 -17.35 5.52
N SER A 383 11.41 -16.16 5.08
CA SER A 383 11.78 -14.91 5.70
C SER A 383 10.73 -13.84 5.42
N LEU A 384 11.03 -12.63 5.86
CA LEU A 384 10.25 -11.43 5.63
C LEU A 384 11.14 -10.45 4.87
N ASN A 385 10.66 -9.88 3.77
CA ASN A 385 11.22 -8.65 3.26
C ASN A 385 10.70 -7.49 4.13
N PHE A 386 11.41 -7.21 5.22
CA PHE A 386 11.05 -6.18 6.21
C PHE A 386 11.01 -4.82 5.54
N THR A 387 9.89 -4.10 5.72
CA THR A 387 9.59 -2.85 5.02
C THR A 387 9.15 -1.77 5.99
N ILE A 388 9.82 -0.62 5.98
CA ILE A 388 9.47 0.59 6.76
C ILE A 388 9.85 1.87 5.98
N TYR A 389 9.34 3.02 6.39
CA TYR A 389 9.94 4.31 6.06
C TYR A 389 11.40 4.35 6.54
N PRO A 390 12.36 4.85 5.74
CA PRO A 390 13.78 4.85 6.09
C PRO A 390 14.12 5.94 7.12
N SER A 391 13.60 5.83 8.33
CA SER A 391 13.94 6.70 9.45
C SER A 391 15.14 6.17 10.24
N VAL A 392 15.92 7.08 10.82
CA VAL A 392 16.98 6.77 11.77
C VAL A 392 16.57 7.33 13.12
N GLN A 393 16.76 6.56 14.19
CA GLN A 393 16.48 7.07 15.53
C GLN A 393 17.61 8.03 15.97
N GLU A 394 17.39 9.33 15.79
CA GLU A 394 18.32 10.38 16.23
C GLU A 394 18.12 10.77 17.71
N GLY A 395 16.90 10.62 18.21
CA GLY A 395 16.52 10.93 19.58
C GLY A 395 16.78 9.80 20.57
N SER A 396 17.05 10.17 21.82
CA SER A 396 17.22 9.19 22.90
C SER A 396 16.68 9.71 24.23
N PHE A 397 16.21 8.80 25.07
CA PHE A 397 15.78 9.06 26.43
C PHE A 397 16.31 7.98 27.36
N GLN A 398 16.90 8.40 28.49
CA GLN A 398 17.36 7.49 29.52
C GLN A 398 17.17 8.12 30.90
N CYS A 399 16.74 7.32 31.87
CA CYS A 399 16.66 7.71 33.27
C CYS A 399 16.94 6.52 34.18
N SER A 400 16.94 6.74 35.50
CA SER A 400 17.18 5.69 36.50
C SER A 400 16.05 4.65 36.59
N ASP A 401 14.87 4.94 36.03
CA ASP A 401 13.78 3.98 35.94
C ASP A 401 13.84 3.23 34.60
N GLU A 402 14.17 1.94 34.66
CA GLU A 402 14.27 1.08 33.48
C GLU A 402 12.93 0.88 32.76
N LEU A 403 11.79 0.98 33.47
CA LEU A 403 10.47 0.85 32.86
C LEU A 403 10.20 2.01 31.90
N LEU A 404 10.58 3.22 32.27
CA LEU A 404 10.44 4.40 31.41
C LEU A 404 11.32 4.29 30.16
N GLY A 405 12.51 3.69 30.28
CA GLY A 405 13.35 3.36 29.12
C GLY A 405 12.69 2.34 28.17
N LYS A 406 12.01 1.32 28.71
CA LYS A 406 11.26 0.34 27.92
C LYS A 406 10.03 0.97 27.24
N ILE A 407 9.31 1.86 27.93
CA ILE A 407 8.18 2.60 27.35
C ILE A 407 8.66 3.48 26.19
N TRP A 408 9.78 4.20 26.37
CA TRP A 408 10.38 4.99 25.29
C TRP A 408 10.67 4.13 24.06
N GLN A 409 11.40 3.02 24.24
CA GLN A 409 11.76 2.17 23.10
C GLN A 409 10.52 1.53 22.44
N ALA A 410 9.51 1.15 23.21
CA ALA A 410 8.25 0.67 22.66
C ALA A 410 7.57 1.73 21.79
N GLY A 411 7.50 2.98 22.26
CA GLY A 411 6.93 4.10 21.50
C GLY A 411 7.68 4.38 20.19
N VAL A 412 9.02 4.39 20.22
CA VAL A 412 9.84 4.56 19.01
C VAL A 412 9.62 3.41 18.02
N ASN A 413 9.65 2.17 18.50
CA ASN A 413 9.43 1.00 17.65
C ASN A 413 8.02 1.02 17.03
N THR A 414 6.99 1.37 17.80
CA THR A 414 5.62 1.51 17.29
C THR A 414 5.55 2.57 16.20
N LEU A 415 6.11 3.75 16.42
CA LEU A 415 6.13 4.81 15.41
C LEU A 415 6.81 4.34 14.12
N GLN A 416 7.97 3.69 14.19
CA GLN A 416 8.67 3.21 12.99
C GLN A 416 7.86 2.15 12.21
N LEU A 417 7.07 1.33 12.89
CA LEU A 417 6.18 0.34 12.26
C LEU A 417 4.89 0.98 11.71
N CYS A 418 4.55 2.18 12.15
CA CYS A 418 3.43 3.02 11.69
C CYS A 418 3.89 4.14 10.74
N MET A 419 5.05 3.95 10.11
CA MET A 419 5.57 4.84 9.08
C MET A 419 5.96 4.03 7.85
N HIS A 420 5.21 4.20 6.77
CA HIS A 420 5.57 3.70 5.43
C HIS A 420 5.58 4.82 4.41
N ASP A 421 4.54 4.93 3.59
CA ASP A 421 4.36 6.02 2.63
C ASP A 421 3.37 7.07 3.15
N GLY A 422 2.85 6.87 4.37
CA GLY A 422 2.16 7.85 5.21
C GLY A 422 2.47 7.54 6.68
N PHE A 423 1.84 8.27 7.60
CA PHE A 423 1.65 7.80 8.97
C PHE A 423 0.45 6.84 8.99
N GLU A 424 0.45 5.83 9.86
CA GLU A 424 -0.60 4.81 9.93
C GLU A 424 -1.06 4.52 11.36
N ASP A 425 -2.37 4.46 11.57
CA ASP A 425 -2.96 4.12 12.88
C ASP A 425 -2.49 2.76 13.42
N CYS A 426 -2.33 1.78 12.53
CA CYS A 426 -1.76 0.48 12.86
C CYS A 426 -1.22 -0.25 11.61
N PRO A 427 -0.22 -1.13 11.77
CA PRO A 427 0.44 -1.79 10.64
C PRO A 427 -0.32 -3.01 10.09
N GLN A 428 -1.24 -3.61 10.85
CA GLN A 428 -1.93 -4.85 10.44
C GLN A 428 -3.38 -4.60 9.99
N ARG A 429 -4.20 -3.97 10.82
CA ARG A 429 -5.67 -4.01 10.68
C ARG A 429 -6.23 -2.97 9.71
N GLU A 430 -5.65 -1.78 9.67
CA GLU A 430 -6.23 -0.64 8.94
C GLU A 430 -5.27 0.02 7.98
N GLN A 431 -4.03 0.31 8.39
CA GLN A 431 -3.01 0.99 7.58
C GLN A 431 -3.48 2.36 7.02
N ARG A 432 -4.42 3.03 7.70
CA ARG A 432 -4.97 4.31 7.26
C ARG A 432 -4.19 5.45 7.90
N GLN A 433 -4.00 6.50 7.11
CA GLN A 433 -3.41 7.75 7.58
C GLN A 433 -4.49 8.62 8.20
N PHE A 434 -4.87 8.30 9.44
CA PHE A 434 -5.83 9.06 10.22
C PHE A 434 -5.23 10.39 10.68
N VAL A 435 -6.01 11.46 10.50
CA VAL A 435 -5.51 12.83 10.69
C VAL A 435 -5.22 13.16 12.16
N GLY A 436 -6.04 12.67 13.09
CA GLY A 436 -5.85 12.88 14.52
C GLY A 436 -4.66 12.10 15.06
N ASP A 437 -4.53 10.84 14.66
CA ASP A 437 -3.44 9.94 15.04
C ASP A 437 -2.07 10.51 14.59
N ALA A 438 -2.01 10.98 13.34
CA ALA A 438 -0.81 11.58 12.77
C ALA A 438 -0.30 12.81 13.54
N TYR A 439 -1.15 13.57 14.25
CA TYR A 439 -0.68 14.66 15.11
C TYR A 439 0.24 14.16 16.22
N VAL A 440 -0.13 13.06 16.88
CA VAL A 440 0.67 12.45 17.95
C VAL A 440 1.93 11.82 17.36
N GLU A 441 1.80 11.13 16.23
CA GLU A 441 2.93 10.49 15.54
C GLU A 441 3.97 11.52 15.10
N ILE A 442 3.54 12.68 14.56
CA ILE A 442 4.42 13.79 14.17
C ILE A 442 5.20 14.34 15.37
N LEU A 443 4.54 14.52 16.52
CA LEU A 443 5.21 15.00 17.74
C LEU A 443 6.28 14.03 18.23
N VAL A 444 5.99 12.72 18.23
CA VAL A 444 6.97 11.70 18.60
C VAL A 444 8.10 11.62 17.57
N ASN A 445 7.76 11.69 16.29
CA ASN A 445 8.71 11.67 15.17
C ASN A 445 9.76 12.77 15.29
N PHE A 446 9.36 14.02 15.56
CA PHE A 446 10.30 15.12 15.73
C PHE A 446 11.29 14.95 16.88
N ILE A 447 10.89 14.26 17.95
CA ILE A 447 11.75 14.02 19.11
C ILE A 447 12.61 12.77 18.92
N ALA A 448 12.07 11.71 18.32
CA ALA A 448 12.70 10.40 18.26
C ALA A 448 13.49 10.14 16.98
N LEU A 449 12.99 10.60 15.83
CA LEU A 449 13.49 10.20 14.49
C LEU A 449 14.01 11.38 13.65
N GLY A 450 13.49 12.59 13.90
CA GLY A 450 13.95 13.81 13.23
C GLY A 450 13.52 13.98 11.77
N ASP A 451 12.61 13.14 11.26
CA ASP A 451 12.12 13.27 9.88
C ASP A 451 11.14 14.44 9.73
N SER A 452 11.27 15.22 8.65
CA SER A 452 10.30 16.25 8.30
C SER A 452 9.57 15.98 6.98
N TYR A 453 10.08 15.08 6.13
CA TYR A 453 9.54 14.86 4.79
C TYR A 453 8.16 14.21 4.83
N LEU A 454 7.98 13.18 5.67
CA LEU A 454 6.71 12.49 5.80
C LEU A 454 5.64 13.40 6.41
N SER A 455 6.01 14.24 7.38
CA SER A 455 5.12 15.25 7.96
C SER A 455 4.69 16.30 6.94
N ALA A 456 5.61 16.84 6.13
CA ALA A 456 5.28 17.80 5.07
C ALA A 456 4.32 17.18 4.04
N LYS A 457 4.59 15.94 3.60
CA LYS A 457 3.71 15.19 2.72
C LYS A 457 2.31 15.01 3.32
N PHE A 458 2.22 14.55 4.57
CA PHE A 458 0.96 14.38 5.29
C PHE A 458 0.13 15.68 5.28
N LEU A 459 0.73 16.81 5.66
CA LEU A 459 0.02 18.09 5.74
C LEU A 459 -0.59 18.50 4.39
N ARG A 460 0.16 18.32 3.30
CA ARG A 460 -0.33 18.57 1.93
C ARG A 460 -1.47 17.64 1.54
N GLN A 461 -1.36 16.34 1.85
CA GLN A 461 -2.40 15.36 1.54
C GLN A 461 -3.71 15.68 2.27
N VAL A 462 -3.64 16.14 3.51
CA VAL A 462 -4.83 16.57 4.25
C VAL A 462 -5.50 17.78 3.59
N GLN A 463 -4.75 18.79 3.14
CA GLN A 463 -5.31 19.89 2.36
C GLN A 463 -5.92 19.42 1.03
N GLN A 464 -5.23 18.55 0.30
CA GLN A 464 -5.74 18.00 -0.98
C GLN A 464 -7.05 17.23 -0.80
N SER A 465 -7.25 16.62 0.38
CA SER A 465 -8.46 15.89 0.73
C SER A 465 -9.69 16.78 1.02
N GLN A 466 -9.47 18.08 1.22
CA GLN A 466 -10.45 19.00 1.79
C GLN A 466 -11.72 19.07 0.92
N ARG A 467 -12.85 18.79 1.56
CA ARG A 467 -14.18 18.79 0.95
C ARG A 467 -14.61 20.18 0.52
N ALA A 468 -15.61 20.27 -0.34
CA ALA A 468 -16.16 21.54 -0.82
C ALA A 468 -16.68 22.45 0.31
N ASP A 469 -17.18 21.87 1.42
CA ASP A 469 -17.71 22.62 2.56
C ASP A 469 -16.64 23.16 3.52
N GLY A 470 -15.36 22.77 3.35
CA GLY A 470 -14.21 23.25 4.13
C GLY A 470 -13.59 22.21 5.07
N MET A 471 -14.27 21.09 5.34
CA MET A 471 -13.72 20.03 6.21
C MET A 471 -12.67 19.19 5.52
N THR A 472 -11.66 18.77 6.28
CA THR A 472 -10.73 17.71 5.88
C THR A 472 -11.40 16.33 5.97
N GLN A 473 -10.81 15.32 5.35
CA GLN A 473 -11.23 13.94 5.56
C GLN A 473 -10.61 13.36 6.84
N THR A 474 -11.28 12.37 7.42
CA THR A 474 -10.85 11.70 8.67
C THR A 474 -9.53 10.94 8.52
N SER A 475 -9.36 10.28 7.38
CA SER A 475 -8.10 9.69 6.96
C SER A 475 -7.92 9.94 5.47
N THR A 476 -6.68 10.14 5.03
CA THR A 476 -6.44 10.49 3.64
C THR A 476 -5.01 10.25 3.17
N PRO A 477 -4.80 9.86 1.90
CA PRO A 477 -5.81 9.32 0.98
C PRO A 477 -6.27 7.93 1.43
N SER A 478 -7.58 7.72 1.51
CA SER A 478 -8.18 6.43 1.91
C SER A 478 -9.59 6.25 1.34
N ASP A 479 -10.12 5.03 1.49
CA ASP A 479 -11.49 4.63 1.20
C ASP A 479 -12.58 5.40 1.96
N MET A 480 -12.25 5.95 3.13
CA MET A 480 -13.18 6.74 3.95
C MET A 480 -13.68 7.98 3.21
N ALA A 481 -12.90 8.49 2.25
CA ALA A 481 -13.30 9.59 1.37
C ALA A 481 -14.60 9.33 0.59
N ALA A 482 -14.84 8.06 0.22
CA ALA A 482 -16.05 7.65 -0.48
C ALA A 482 -17.23 7.44 0.48
N LEU A 483 -16.96 7.30 1.77
CA LEU A 483 -17.95 7.11 2.82
C LEU A 483 -18.33 8.47 3.41
N ALA A 484 -19.26 9.16 2.75
CA ALA A 484 -19.72 10.53 3.10
C ALA A 484 -20.20 10.75 4.55
N LYS A 485 -20.26 9.70 5.39
CA LYS A 485 -20.71 9.72 6.79
C LYS A 485 -19.59 9.65 7.83
N THR A 486 -18.32 9.64 7.42
CA THR A 486 -17.21 9.26 8.32
C THR A 486 -16.33 10.40 8.79
N ALA A 487 -16.67 11.66 8.52
CA ALA A 487 -15.91 12.82 9.01
C ALA A 487 -15.83 12.82 10.55
N ILE A 488 -14.64 13.10 11.09
CA ILE A 488 -14.42 13.34 12.52
C ILE A 488 -14.12 14.83 12.70
N THR A 489 -14.91 15.49 13.54
CA THR A 489 -14.95 16.95 13.64
C THR A 489 -13.64 17.51 14.17
N ASP A 490 -13.16 17.01 15.31
CA ASP A 490 -11.92 17.46 15.96
C ASP A 490 -10.64 17.07 15.20
N TYR A 491 -10.68 16.10 14.29
CA TYR A 491 -9.53 15.72 13.46
C TYR A 491 -9.08 16.85 12.52
N ALA A 492 -10.02 17.68 12.04
CA ALA A 492 -9.67 18.87 11.28
C ALA A 492 -8.88 19.89 12.12
N LEU A 493 -9.13 19.95 13.44
CA LEU A 493 -8.40 20.83 14.36
C LEU A 493 -7.00 20.28 14.66
N TYR A 494 -6.85 18.96 14.81
CA TYR A 494 -5.53 18.32 14.93
C TYR A 494 -4.64 18.59 13.72
N TRP A 495 -5.19 18.64 12.50
CA TRP A 495 -4.43 19.05 11.32
C TRP A 495 -3.85 20.47 11.43
N LEU A 496 -4.66 21.45 11.87
CA LEU A 496 -4.19 22.82 12.13
C LEU A 496 -3.06 22.84 13.17
N MET A 497 -3.20 22.04 14.23
CA MET A 497 -2.15 21.89 15.25
C MET A 497 -0.87 21.29 14.65
N SER A 498 -0.98 20.25 13.81
CA SER A 498 0.17 19.64 13.12
C SER A 498 0.93 20.62 12.23
N ILE A 499 0.25 21.52 11.51
CA ILE A 499 0.91 22.57 10.71
C ILE A 499 1.82 23.42 11.59
N ARG A 500 1.29 23.89 12.73
CA ARG A 500 2.07 24.72 13.64
C ARG A 500 3.26 23.97 14.24
N GLU A 501 3.09 22.71 14.63
CA GLU A 501 4.21 21.94 15.20
C GLU A 501 5.29 21.68 14.15
N TYR A 502 4.90 21.39 12.91
CA TYR A 502 5.84 21.28 11.80
C TYR A 502 6.65 22.57 11.63
N VAL A 503 5.99 23.72 11.55
CA VAL A 503 6.68 25.02 11.37
C VAL A 503 7.59 25.35 12.55
N ARG A 504 7.17 25.06 13.79
CA ARG A 504 8.03 25.24 14.97
C ARG A 504 9.27 24.35 14.95
N TYR A 505 9.14 23.14 14.41
CA TYR A 505 10.25 22.20 14.30
C TYR A 505 11.22 22.55 13.16
N THR A 506 10.69 22.83 11.97
CA THR A 506 11.49 23.00 10.74
C THR A 506 11.89 24.44 10.44
N GLY A 507 11.12 25.42 10.93
CA GLY A 507 11.22 26.82 10.51
C GLY A 507 10.74 27.09 9.08
N ASP A 508 10.08 26.10 8.43
CA ASP A 508 9.59 26.21 7.06
C ASP A 508 8.34 27.11 7.00
N ALA A 509 8.56 28.39 6.73
CA ALA A 509 7.50 29.38 6.56
C ALA A 509 6.77 29.26 5.21
N GLU A 510 7.38 28.65 4.19
CA GLU A 510 6.79 28.54 2.85
C GLU A 510 5.57 27.61 2.86
N ILE A 511 5.63 26.52 3.64
CA ILE A 511 4.48 25.62 3.78
C ILE A 511 3.25 26.33 4.37
N VAL A 512 3.45 27.37 5.20
CA VAL A 512 2.32 28.12 5.77
C VAL A 512 1.58 28.83 4.65
N SER A 513 2.29 29.52 3.77
CA SER A 513 1.68 30.16 2.59
C SER A 513 0.93 29.15 1.70
N GLU A 514 1.46 27.94 1.57
CA GLU A 514 0.83 26.85 0.81
C GLU A 514 -0.49 26.37 1.46
N LEU A 515 -0.50 26.24 2.79
CA LEU A 515 -1.59 25.56 3.53
C LEU A 515 -2.61 26.51 4.18
N PHE A 516 -2.29 27.80 4.31
CA PHE A 516 -3.15 28.78 4.99
C PHE A 516 -4.56 28.90 4.39
N PRO A 517 -4.76 28.86 3.06
CA PRO A 517 -6.12 28.83 2.50
C PRO A 517 -6.95 27.65 3.00
N GLY A 518 -6.33 26.49 3.24
CA GLY A 518 -7.00 25.34 3.84
C GLY A 518 -7.36 25.57 5.31
N VAL A 519 -6.48 26.24 6.06
CA VAL A 519 -6.72 26.64 7.46
C VAL A 519 -7.94 27.54 7.58
N GLU A 520 -8.03 28.60 6.76
CA GLU A 520 -9.18 29.53 6.74
C GLU A 520 -10.49 28.79 6.47
N ARG A 521 -10.47 27.81 5.57
CA ARG A 521 -11.65 27.01 5.22
C ARG A 521 -12.11 26.10 6.34
N VAL A 522 -11.20 25.55 7.15
CA VAL A 522 -11.56 24.78 8.35
C VAL A 522 -12.18 25.70 9.39
N ILE A 523 -11.57 26.85 9.68
CA ILE A 523 -12.10 27.82 10.65
C ILE A 523 -13.50 28.28 10.25
N ALA A 524 -13.67 28.72 9.00
CA ALA A 524 -14.95 29.14 8.47
C ALA A 524 -16.00 28.02 8.51
N TRP A 525 -15.59 26.74 8.46
CA TRP A 525 -16.52 25.63 8.65
C TRP A 525 -17.09 25.61 10.07
N PHE A 526 -16.21 25.73 11.08
CA PHE A 526 -16.57 25.70 12.51
C PHE A 526 -17.39 26.93 12.93
N GLU A 527 -17.08 28.12 12.41
CA GLU A 527 -17.79 29.37 12.74
C GLU A 527 -19.30 29.31 12.47
N ARG A 528 -19.74 28.46 11.53
CA ARG A 528 -21.16 28.25 11.21
C ARG A 528 -21.95 27.56 12.32
N TYR A 529 -21.26 26.95 13.28
CA TYR A 529 -21.86 26.21 14.39
C TYR A 529 -21.69 26.92 15.73
N ILE A 530 -21.30 28.20 15.71
CA ILE A 530 -21.27 29.05 16.89
C ILE A 530 -22.69 29.54 17.19
N ASP A 531 -23.14 29.32 18.43
CA ASP A 531 -24.45 29.74 18.91
C ASP A 531 -24.44 31.17 19.51
N GLU A 532 -25.53 31.55 20.17
CA GLU A 532 -25.70 32.87 20.79
C GLU A 532 -24.77 33.13 21.99
N ASP A 533 -24.24 32.08 22.61
CA ASP A 533 -23.26 32.19 23.70
C ASP A 533 -21.82 32.33 23.17
N GLY A 534 -21.63 32.26 21.85
CA GLY A 534 -20.31 32.30 21.23
C GLY A 534 -19.55 30.98 21.31
N LEU A 535 -20.25 29.86 21.54
CA LEU A 535 -19.66 28.52 21.64
C LEU A 535 -20.13 27.63 20.50
N LEU A 536 -19.30 26.65 20.12
CA LEU A 536 -19.69 25.59 19.20
C LEU A 536 -20.81 24.76 19.81
N TYR A 537 -21.95 24.67 19.12
CA TYR A 537 -23.14 23.94 19.52
C TYR A 537 -23.49 22.89 18.47
N GLU A 538 -23.41 21.62 18.86
CA GLU A 538 -23.80 20.45 18.04
C GLU A 538 -23.33 20.52 16.56
N PRO A 539 -22.04 20.76 16.28
CA PRO A 539 -21.55 20.64 14.92
C PRO A 539 -21.81 19.22 14.41
N PRO A 540 -22.16 19.04 13.12
CA PRO A 540 -22.46 17.73 12.57
C PRO A 540 -21.20 16.88 12.54
N HIS A 541 -21.39 15.60 12.22
CA HIS A 541 -20.35 14.58 12.20
C HIS A 541 -19.89 14.12 13.59
N TRP A 542 -18.93 13.20 13.62
CA TRP A 542 -18.54 12.55 14.86
C TRP A 542 -17.55 13.42 15.62
N ILE A 543 -17.95 13.87 16.81
CA ILE A 543 -17.02 14.45 17.80
C ILE A 543 -16.30 13.27 18.46
N PHE A 544 -15.02 13.09 18.16
CA PHE A 544 -14.22 11.97 18.65
C PHE A 544 -13.65 12.28 20.03
N ILE A 545 -12.69 13.20 20.15
CA ILE A 545 -11.95 13.56 21.37
C ILE A 545 -11.15 12.40 21.96
N ASP A 546 -11.82 11.34 22.39
CA ASP A 546 -11.24 10.15 23.01
C ASP A 546 -12.21 8.95 22.91
N TRP A 547 -11.66 7.74 23.00
CA TRP A 547 -12.37 6.48 23.20
C TRP A 547 -12.85 6.30 24.67
N ALA A 548 -13.34 7.39 25.26
CA ALA A 548 -13.87 7.43 26.62
C ALA A 548 -15.35 7.85 26.62
N GLU A 549 -16.06 7.50 27.70
CA GLU A 549 -17.45 7.94 27.92
C GLU A 549 -17.49 9.42 28.29
N LEU A 550 -17.48 10.28 27.27
CA LEU A 550 -17.58 11.74 27.39
C LEU A 550 -18.95 12.22 26.88
N ASP A 551 -19.56 13.18 27.58
CA ASP A 551 -20.74 13.87 27.04
C ASP A 551 -20.31 14.88 25.97
N LYS A 552 -20.82 14.68 24.76
CA LYS A 552 -20.42 15.42 23.54
C LYS A 552 -21.60 16.19 22.93
N ARG A 553 -22.73 16.28 23.64
CA ARG A 553 -23.96 16.97 23.21
C ARG A 553 -23.92 18.46 23.55
N GLY A 554 -24.72 19.26 22.84
CA GLY A 554 -24.77 20.72 23.05
C GLY A 554 -23.41 21.39 22.85
N GLN A 555 -23.04 22.24 23.80
CA GLN A 555 -21.73 22.91 23.86
C GLN A 555 -20.67 21.97 24.44
N CYS A 556 -20.08 21.13 23.60
CA CYS A 556 -19.01 20.22 24.03
C CYS A 556 -17.77 21.01 24.49
N THR A 557 -17.45 20.97 25.79
CA THR A 557 -16.34 21.73 26.39
C THR A 557 -14.99 21.42 25.75
N ALA A 558 -14.69 20.13 25.53
CA ALA A 558 -13.40 19.71 24.96
C ALA A 558 -13.21 20.24 23.53
N LEU A 559 -14.24 20.14 22.69
CA LEU A 559 -14.21 20.65 21.32
C LEU A 559 -14.07 22.18 21.29
N ASN A 560 -14.81 22.89 22.15
CA ASN A 560 -14.70 24.35 22.27
C ASN A 560 -13.30 24.78 22.71
N ALA A 561 -12.70 24.09 23.68
CA ALA A 561 -11.34 24.37 24.13
C ALA A 561 -10.30 24.15 23.00
N GLN A 562 -10.43 23.05 22.24
CA GLN A 562 -9.61 22.80 21.07
C GLN A 562 -9.80 23.88 19.99
N PHE A 563 -11.03 24.31 19.72
CA PHE A 563 -11.29 25.33 18.71
C PHE A 563 -10.70 26.70 19.10
N VAL A 564 -10.81 27.12 20.36
CA VAL A 564 -10.16 28.35 20.84
C VAL A 564 -8.63 28.25 20.70
N TYR A 565 -8.05 27.08 20.97
CA TYR A 565 -6.63 26.86 20.77
C TYR A 565 -6.23 26.96 19.30
N THR A 566 -7.02 26.40 18.38
CA THR A 566 -6.74 26.49 16.95
C THR A 566 -6.98 27.87 16.35
N LEU A 567 -7.90 28.68 16.90
CA LEU A 567 -8.01 30.09 16.51
C LEU A 567 -6.73 30.87 16.86
N ARG A 568 -6.17 30.65 18.05
CA ARG A 568 -4.91 31.30 18.48
C ARG A 568 -3.73 30.86 17.64
N LEU A 569 -3.56 29.56 17.40
CA LEU A 569 -2.46 29.07 16.57
C LEU A 569 -2.60 29.56 15.12
N SER A 570 -3.82 29.67 14.60
CA SER A 570 -4.03 30.16 13.23
C SER A 570 -3.68 31.64 13.11
N ALA A 571 -3.90 32.44 14.15
CA ALA A 571 -3.39 33.80 14.21
C ALA A 571 -1.85 33.83 14.22
N GLU A 572 -1.18 32.94 14.97
CA GLU A 572 0.29 32.81 14.92
C GLU A 572 0.78 32.44 13.51
N LEU A 573 0.10 31.51 12.81
CA LEU A 573 0.43 31.15 11.44
C LEU A 573 0.21 32.32 10.47
N ALA A 574 -0.82 33.14 10.68
CA ALA A 574 -1.10 34.31 9.86
C ALA A 574 -0.03 35.41 9.98
N GLU A 575 0.69 35.48 11.11
CA GLU A 575 1.79 36.44 11.31
C GLU A 575 3.08 36.04 10.57
N ILE A 576 3.18 34.79 10.10
CA ILE A 576 4.34 34.27 9.35
C ILE A 576 4.28 34.68 7.87
N ILE A 577 3.07 34.88 7.33
CA ILE A 577 2.79 35.28 5.95
C ILE A 577 2.59 36.79 5.83
#